data_AF-A0AA37HEM2-F1
#
_entry.id   AF-A0AA37HEM2-F1
#
_cell.length_a   1.000
_cell.length_b   1.000
_cell.length_c   1.000
_cell.angle_alpha   90.00
_cell.angle_beta   90.00
_cell.angle_gamma   90.00
#
_symmetry.space_group_name_H-M   'P 1'
#
loop_
_entity.id
_entity.type
_entity.pdbx_description
1 polymer ?
#
loop_
_entity_poly.entity_id
_entity_poly.type
_entity_poly.pdbx_seq_one_letter_code
_entity_poly.pdbx_strand_id
1 'polypeptide(L)'
;MTSSSECNPARVIGILDPIVLEERAQLVVKAAAYLNPERWQDERKLAKTKWFDYRFLSPIEATLKFVEDYQRAYRVHWRQSFDAETADKKRAIASGGLWHDRKEFTEFWNARAHADWLGVDYFIYCMVSMETALRRAKQKRLLRPGHMRSEDCIRAVQKRHDEEMTGRVWLSELPHYRLENFCALPDQIAHQQHVAQTVRKRSNAILALGGAIDALRVLPVHIAEEIFGEEHVTMARERASFVTTARVDLVPDAQLVPACFGLPAPLDTNAEPCCRCPLASQCQKASERTLADVVARHGSVDPRRAHVRELGRERVRRLRERRRLA
;
A
#
# COMPACT_ATOMS: atom_id res chain seq x y z
N MET A 1 -39.36 -17.98 -1.10
CA MET A 1 -38.93 -17.53 -2.44
C MET A 1 -37.51 -17.98 -2.61
N THR A 2 -37.27 -18.99 -3.44
CA THR A 2 -35.95 -19.56 -3.73
C THR A 2 -35.14 -18.54 -4.53
N SER A 3 -34.37 -17.68 -3.87
CA SER A 3 -33.33 -16.91 -4.56
C SER A 3 -32.17 -17.86 -4.80
N SER A 4 -32.11 -18.40 -6.00
CA SER A 4 -30.90 -18.95 -6.58
C SER A 4 -29.74 -18.03 -6.25
N SER A 5 -28.77 -18.55 -5.49
CA SER A 5 -27.51 -17.88 -5.13
C SER A 5 -26.78 -17.53 -6.42
N GLU A 6 -27.04 -16.33 -6.96
CA GLU A 6 -26.40 -15.84 -8.17
C GLU A 6 -24.92 -15.65 -7.85
N CYS A 7 -24.11 -16.63 -8.27
CA CYS A 7 -22.67 -16.52 -8.27
C CYS A 7 -22.31 -15.40 -9.25
N ASN A 8 -22.13 -14.19 -8.74
CA ASN A 8 -21.80 -13.03 -9.57
C ASN A 8 -20.52 -13.33 -10.35
N PRO A 9 -20.57 -13.45 -11.70
CA PRO A 9 -19.41 -13.83 -12.47
C PRO A 9 -18.35 -12.72 -12.34
N ALA A 10 -17.09 -13.13 -12.17
CA ALA A 10 -15.99 -12.18 -12.13
C ALA A 10 -15.95 -11.37 -13.43
N ARG A 11 -15.86 -10.05 -13.30
CA ARG A 11 -15.62 -9.14 -14.41
C ARG A 11 -14.29 -9.49 -15.06
N VAL A 12 -14.30 -9.61 -16.38
CA VAL A 12 -13.08 -9.82 -17.17
C VAL A 12 -12.38 -8.47 -17.35
N ILE A 13 -11.12 -8.38 -16.92
CA ILE A 13 -10.28 -7.21 -17.21
C ILE A 13 -9.82 -7.32 -18.67
N GLY A 14 -10.10 -6.29 -19.46
CA GLY A 14 -9.66 -6.19 -20.85
C GLY A 14 -8.17 -5.91 -21.00
N ILE A 15 -7.80 -5.42 -22.18
CA ILE A 15 -6.47 -4.87 -22.41
C ILE A 15 -6.37 -3.56 -21.62
N LEU A 16 -5.39 -3.49 -20.73
CA LEU A 16 -5.15 -2.28 -19.93
C LEU A 16 -4.72 -1.11 -20.82
N ASP A 17 -5.19 0.09 -20.47
CA ASP A 17 -4.88 1.32 -21.20
C ASP A 17 -3.35 1.54 -21.24
N PRO A 18 -2.74 1.57 -22.45
CA PRO A 18 -1.30 1.72 -22.59
C PRO A 18 -0.78 3.05 -22.05
N ILE A 19 -1.58 4.12 -22.05
CA ILE A 19 -1.17 5.43 -21.53
C ILE A 19 -1.01 5.36 -20.01
N VAL A 20 -2.00 4.80 -19.31
CA VAL A 20 -1.96 4.65 -17.85
C VAL A 20 -0.80 3.73 -17.43
N LEU A 21 -0.57 2.65 -18.19
CA LEU A 21 0.56 1.75 -17.92
C LEU A 21 1.91 2.44 -18.11
N GLU A 22 2.04 3.28 -19.14
CA GLU A 22 3.25 4.06 -19.40
C GLU A 22 3.52 5.06 -18.28
N GLU A 23 2.52 5.83 -17.83
CA GLU A 23 2.64 6.77 -16.72
C GLU A 23 3.12 6.07 -15.43
N ARG A 24 2.52 4.91 -15.12
CA ARG A 24 2.93 4.09 -13.97
C ARG A 24 4.36 3.57 -14.13
N ALA A 25 4.73 3.09 -15.32
CA ALA A 25 6.08 2.59 -15.61
C ALA A 25 7.13 3.70 -15.49
N GLN A 26 6.84 4.93 -15.93
CA GLN A 26 7.78 6.05 -15.85
C GLN A 26 8.21 6.38 -14.42
N LEU A 27 7.27 6.35 -13.46
CA LEU A 27 7.58 6.54 -12.05
C LEU A 27 8.49 5.44 -11.50
N VAL A 28 8.24 4.18 -11.91
CA VAL A 28 9.05 3.02 -11.52
C VAL A 28 10.45 3.08 -12.13
N VAL A 29 10.56 3.42 -13.41
CA VAL A 29 11.84 3.61 -14.12
C VAL A 29 12.65 4.75 -13.49
N LYS A 30 12.01 5.84 -13.06
CA LYS A 30 12.66 6.92 -12.31
C LYS A 30 13.16 6.42 -10.95
N ALA A 31 12.34 5.69 -10.21
CA ALA A 31 12.67 5.12 -8.89
C ALA A 31 13.79 4.06 -8.95
N ALA A 32 13.99 3.39 -10.08
CA ALA A 32 15.06 2.40 -10.26
C ALA A 32 16.46 3.00 -10.06
N ALA A 33 16.62 4.32 -10.24
CA ALA A 33 17.86 4.99 -9.87
C ALA A 33 18.16 4.86 -8.37
N TYR A 34 17.13 4.84 -7.51
CA TYR A 34 17.20 4.97 -6.04
C TYR A 34 17.11 3.63 -5.30
N LEU A 35 16.70 2.56 -5.98
CA LEU A 35 16.41 1.26 -5.40
C LEU A 35 17.21 0.16 -6.09
N ASN A 36 17.46 -0.93 -5.37
CA ASN A 36 18.03 -2.14 -5.98
C ASN A 36 16.90 -3.09 -6.41
N PRO A 37 17.17 -4.04 -7.33
CA PRO A 37 16.23 -5.09 -7.72
C PRO A 37 15.56 -5.85 -6.57
N GLU A 38 16.27 -6.11 -5.46
CA GLU A 38 15.70 -6.84 -4.31
C GLU A 38 14.54 -6.07 -3.66
N ARG A 39 14.59 -4.73 -3.66
CA ARG A 39 13.50 -3.90 -3.11
C ARG A 39 12.22 -4.05 -3.92
N TRP A 40 12.32 -4.23 -5.22
CA TRP A 40 11.16 -4.48 -6.08
C TRP A 40 10.57 -5.87 -5.85
N GLN A 41 11.39 -6.87 -5.54
CA GLN A 41 10.90 -8.19 -5.14
C GLN A 41 10.19 -8.13 -3.79
N ASP A 42 10.71 -7.36 -2.84
CA ASP A 42 10.08 -7.16 -1.55
C ASP A 42 8.71 -6.46 -1.68
N GLU A 43 8.55 -5.49 -2.58
CA GLU A 43 7.23 -4.86 -2.85
C GLU A 43 6.15 -5.88 -3.25
N ARG A 44 6.52 -6.92 -4.02
CA ARG A 44 5.56 -7.98 -4.36
C ARG A 44 5.11 -8.79 -3.14
N LYS A 45 6.00 -8.97 -2.17
CA LYS A 45 5.65 -9.61 -0.90
C LYS A 45 4.79 -8.68 -0.05
N LEU A 46 5.15 -7.41 0.02
CA LEU A 46 4.43 -6.37 0.78
C LEU A 46 3.01 -6.13 0.27
N ALA A 47 2.75 -6.34 -1.03
CA ALA A 47 1.39 -6.24 -1.57
C ALA A 47 0.36 -7.10 -0.79
N LYS A 48 0.80 -8.24 -0.23
CA LYS A 48 -0.05 -9.15 0.55
C LYS A 48 -0.40 -8.64 1.94
N THR A 49 0.48 -7.85 2.56
CA THR A 49 0.33 -7.38 3.95
C THR A 49 -0.16 -5.93 4.00
N LYS A 50 0.07 -5.16 2.95
CA LYS A 50 -0.29 -3.74 2.82
C LYS A 50 -1.76 -3.50 3.19
N TRP A 51 -2.03 -2.39 3.87
CA TRP A 51 -3.39 -1.98 4.19
C TRP A 51 -4.21 -1.84 2.89
N PHE A 52 -5.45 -2.32 2.92
CA PHE A 52 -6.27 -2.51 1.72
C PHE A 52 -6.45 -1.24 0.88
N ASP A 53 -6.50 -0.06 1.50
CA ASP A 53 -6.65 1.22 0.79
C ASP A 53 -5.47 1.56 -0.13
N TYR A 54 -4.32 0.90 0.05
CA TYR A 54 -3.10 1.22 -0.68
C TYR A 54 -2.71 0.13 -1.70
N ARG A 55 -3.48 -0.97 -1.81
CA ARG A 55 -3.10 -2.13 -2.65
C ARG A 55 -3.24 -1.90 -4.15
N PHE A 56 -3.92 -0.84 -4.57
CA PHE A 56 -4.01 -0.42 -5.98
C PHE A 56 -3.06 0.74 -6.33
N LEU A 57 -2.40 1.32 -5.31
CA LEU A 57 -1.34 2.30 -5.52
C LEU A 57 -0.05 1.60 -5.93
N SER A 58 0.63 2.09 -6.97
CA SER A 58 2.01 1.68 -7.25
C SER A 58 2.90 1.96 -6.04
N PRO A 59 4.06 1.30 -5.90
CA PRO A 59 4.94 1.52 -4.76
C PRO A 59 5.40 2.98 -4.63
N ILE A 60 5.47 3.72 -5.74
CA ILE A 60 5.83 5.14 -5.75
C ILE A 60 4.65 5.98 -5.27
N GLU A 61 3.44 5.75 -5.80
CA GLU A 61 2.22 6.42 -5.33
C GLU A 61 1.96 6.17 -3.84
N ALA A 62 2.14 4.94 -3.38
CA ALA A 62 2.05 4.59 -1.96
C ALA A 62 3.10 5.33 -1.12
N THR A 63 4.33 5.49 -1.64
CA THR A 63 5.38 6.26 -0.95
C THR A 63 5.06 7.75 -0.93
N LEU A 64 4.47 8.31 -1.99
CA LEU A 64 3.99 9.70 -2.01
C LEU A 64 2.83 9.91 -1.02
N LYS A 65 1.86 9.00 -0.99
CA LYS A 65 0.77 9.01 0.00
C LYS A 65 1.31 8.95 1.44
N PHE A 66 2.31 8.11 1.69
CA PHE A 66 2.97 8.05 2.99
C PHE A 66 3.67 9.37 3.34
N VAL A 67 4.31 10.05 2.38
CA VAL A 67 4.88 11.38 2.59
C VAL A 67 3.80 12.38 2.99
N GLU A 68 2.65 12.39 2.31
CA GLU A 68 1.53 13.27 2.64
C GLU A 68 0.99 13.03 4.06
N ASP A 69 0.78 11.77 4.43
CA ASP A 69 0.30 11.41 5.77
C ASP A 69 1.34 11.72 6.85
N TYR A 70 2.63 11.52 6.55
CA TYR A 70 3.72 11.92 7.41
C TYR A 70 3.73 13.43 7.63
N GLN A 71 3.60 14.24 6.56
CA GLN A 71 3.53 15.70 6.65
C GLN A 71 2.32 16.15 7.45
N ARG A 72 1.16 15.53 7.23
CA ARG A 72 -0.07 15.80 7.98
C ARG A 72 0.14 15.52 9.47
N ALA A 73 0.66 14.34 9.81
CA ALA A 73 0.95 13.96 11.19
C ALA A 73 1.96 14.88 11.86
N TYR A 74 3.00 15.27 11.11
CA TYR A 74 4.01 16.21 11.56
C TYR A 74 3.39 17.56 11.95
N ARG A 75 2.50 18.11 11.11
CA ARG A 75 1.84 19.40 11.40
C ARG A 75 0.90 19.32 12.59
N VAL A 76 0.18 18.21 12.76
CA VAL A 76 -0.67 17.99 13.93
C VAL A 76 0.16 18.04 15.21
N HIS A 77 1.23 17.25 15.29
CA HIS A 77 2.11 17.24 16.46
C HIS A 77 2.89 18.54 16.64
N TRP A 78 3.27 19.20 15.55
CA TRP A 78 3.91 20.51 15.62
C TRP A 78 3.01 21.55 16.28
N ARG A 79 1.73 21.58 15.87
CA ARG A 79 0.71 22.48 16.45
C ARG A 79 0.47 22.21 17.93
N GLN A 80 0.46 20.95 18.33
CA GLN A 80 0.14 20.53 19.70
C GLN A 80 1.31 20.67 20.67
N SER A 81 2.55 20.44 20.21
CA SER A 81 3.71 20.30 21.10
C SER A 81 4.77 21.38 20.95
N PHE A 82 4.70 22.23 19.92
CA PHE A 82 5.73 23.22 19.65
C PHE A 82 5.14 24.62 19.42
N ASP A 83 4.54 24.85 18.25
CA ASP A 83 4.04 26.17 17.87
C ASP A 83 2.91 26.04 16.85
N ALA A 84 1.72 26.48 17.27
CA ALA A 84 0.52 26.41 16.45
C ALA A 84 0.57 27.31 15.21
N GLU A 85 1.20 28.48 15.29
CA GLU A 85 1.17 29.49 14.23
C GLU A 85 2.06 29.13 13.05
N THR A 86 3.18 28.45 13.31
CA THR A 86 4.11 28.02 12.25
C THR A 86 3.85 26.61 11.72
N ALA A 87 2.89 25.88 12.28
CA ALA A 87 2.61 24.49 11.94
C ALA A 87 2.37 24.27 10.44
N ASP A 88 1.49 25.09 9.83
CA ASP A 88 1.12 24.91 8.42
C ASP A 88 2.27 25.26 7.45
N LYS A 89 3.25 26.04 7.91
CA LYS A 89 4.47 26.37 7.15
C LYS A 89 5.53 25.26 7.23
N LYS A 90 5.35 24.25 8.09
CA LYS A 90 6.32 23.14 8.20
C LYS A 90 6.17 22.17 7.02
N ARG A 91 7.31 21.96 6.34
CA ARG A 91 7.42 21.02 5.23
C ARG A 91 7.58 19.57 5.67
N ALA A 92 8.26 19.33 6.80
CA ALA A 92 8.64 17.99 7.32
C ALA A 92 9.54 17.13 6.41
N ILE A 93 9.72 17.51 5.14
CA ILE A 93 10.57 16.88 4.12
C ILE A 93 11.55 17.91 3.53
N ALA A 94 12.60 17.44 2.88
CA ALA A 94 13.52 18.28 2.11
C ALA A 94 12.80 19.16 1.06
N SER A 95 13.39 20.29 0.67
CA SER A 95 12.80 21.22 -0.31
C SER A 95 12.56 20.58 -1.68
N GLY A 96 13.41 19.64 -2.09
CA GLY A 96 13.24 18.86 -3.33
C GLY A 96 12.25 17.68 -3.20
N GLY A 97 11.53 17.58 -2.08
CA GLY A 97 10.58 16.51 -1.80
C GLY A 97 11.24 15.13 -1.74
N LEU A 98 10.45 14.10 -2.06
CA LEU A 98 10.87 12.69 -2.03
C LEU A 98 12.10 12.41 -2.91
N TRP A 99 12.24 13.13 -4.02
CA TRP A 99 13.28 12.92 -5.02
C TRP A 99 14.56 13.74 -4.77
N HIS A 100 14.60 14.54 -3.69
CA HIS A 100 15.71 15.47 -3.39
C HIS A 100 17.07 14.79 -3.42
N ASP A 101 17.20 13.69 -2.68
CA ASP A 101 18.40 12.87 -2.66
C ASP A 101 18.07 11.40 -2.39
N ARG A 102 19.10 10.54 -2.47
CA ARG A 102 18.94 9.09 -2.30
C ARG A 102 18.59 8.68 -0.88
N LYS A 103 19.07 9.44 0.10
CA LYS A 103 18.85 9.17 1.52
C LYS A 103 17.40 9.47 1.89
N GLU A 104 16.88 10.64 1.52
CA GLU A 104 15.50 11.05 1.74
C GLU A 104 14.54 10.03 1.13
N PHE A 105 14.76 9.66 -0.14
CA PHE A 105 13.97 8.63 -0.82
C PHE A 105 13.97 7.31 -0.06
N THR A 106 15.16 6.84 0.33
CA THR A 106 15.33 5.56 1.03
C THR A 106 14.72 5.58 2.44
N GLU A 107 14.78 6.71 3.16
CA GLU A 107 14.17 6.87 4.49
C GLU A 107 12.65 6.72 4.42
N PHE A 108 11.99 7.44 3.51
CA PHE A 108 10.54 7.35 3.33
C PHE A 108 10.11 6.00 2.78
N TRP A 109 10.83 5.47 1.78
CA TRP A 109 10.56 4.15 1.22
C TRP A 109 10.58 3.07 2.30
N ASN A 110 11.61 3.02 3.13
CA ASN A 110 11.74 2.00 4.17
C ASN A 110 10.70 2.18 5.29
N ALA A 111 10.35 3.41 5.65
CA ALA A 111 9.31 3.66 6.65
C ALA A 111 7.93 3.22 6.13
N ARG A 112 7.60 3.55 4.88
CA ARG A 112 6.37 3.12 4.20
C ARG A 112 6.31 1.60 4.05
N ALA A 113 7.40 0.97 3.58
CA ALA A 113 7.48 -0.49 3.47
C ALA A 113 7.27 -1.19 4.81
N HIS A 114 7.73 -0.58 5.91
CA HIS A 114 7.47 -1.10 7.25
C HIS A 114 6.00 -0.93 7.68
N ALA A 115 5.37 0.19 7.33
CA ALA A 115 3.93 0.37 7.57
C ALA A 115 3.10 -0.65 6.75
N ASP A 116 3.48 -0.90 5.50
CA ASP A 116 2.88 -1.95 4.64
C ASP A 116 3.06 -3.35 5.24
N TRP A 117 4.22 -3.63 5.83
CA TRP A 117 4.46 -4.92 6.48
C TRP A 117 3.57 -5.12 7.71
N LEU A 118 3.34 -4.05 8.49
CA LEU A 118 2.40 -4.07 9.62
C LEU A 118 0.93 -4.08 9.18
N GLY A 119 0.63 -3.76 7.92
CA GLY A 119 -0.73 -3.68 7.41
C GLY A 119 -1.55 -2.53 7.97
N VAL A 120 -0.90 -1.42 8.35
CA VAL A 120 -1.57 -0.29 9.02
C VAL A 120 -1.76 0.90 8.09
N ASP A 121 -2.75 1.74 8.42
CA ASP A 121 -2.90 3.06 7.81
C ASP A 121 -1.67 3.95 8.08
N TYR A 122 -1.23 4.67 7.05
CA TYR A 122 0.00 5.48 7.08
C TYR A 122 -0.11 6.67 8.03
N PHE A 123 -1.28 7.29 8.14
CA PHE A 123 -1.50 8.40 9.07
C PHE A 123 -1.44 7.90 10.52
N ILE A 124 -2.09 6.78 10.83
CA ILE A 124 -1.98 6.13 12.15
C ILE A 124 -0.51 5.79 12.46
N TYR A 125 0.21 5.16 11.53
CA TYR A 125 1.62 4.81 11.68
C TYR A 125 2.47 6.04 12.06
N CYS A 126 2.33 7.13 11.30
CA CYS A 126 3.09 8.35 11.52
C CYS A 126 2.69 9.07 12.82
N MET A 127 1.39 9.23 13.07
CA MET A 127 0.84 9.91 14.24
C MET A 127 1.30 9.25 15.54
N VAL A 128 1.11 7.94 15.66
CA VAL A 128 1.39 7.20 16.89
C VAL A 128 2.90 7.12 17.14
N SER A 129 3.70 6.95 16.09
CA SER A 129 5.17 6.94 16.21
C SER A 129 5.72 8.27 16.74
N MET A 130 5.23 9.40 16.21
CA MET A 130 5.63 10.72 16.68
C MET A 130 5.16 10.99 18.12
N GLU A 131 3.92 10.64 18.44
CA GLU A 131 3.37 10.79 19.79
C GLU A 131 4.19 10.01 20.81
N THR A 132 4.53 8.76 20.49
CA THR A 132 5.33 7.87 21.34
C THR A 132 6.71 8.45 21.59
N ALA A 133 7.35 9.05 20.57
CA ALA A 133 8.63 9.71 20.71
C ALA A 133 8.56 10.98 21.58
N LEU A 134 7.50 11.78 21.45
CA LEU A 134 7.31 13.01 22.22
C LEU A 134 7.06 12.74 23.70
N ARG A 135 6.21 11.76 24.03
CA ARG A 135 5.89 11.37 25.42
C ARG A 135 7.12 10.99 26.24
N ARG A 136 8.20 10.55 25.59
CA ARG A 136 9.46 10.18 26.25
C ARG A 136 10.28 11.38 26.71
N ALA A 137 9.85 12.62 26.45
CA ALA A 137 10.50 13.89 26.83
C ALA A 137 11.97 14.05 26.43
N LYS A 138 12.53 13.09 25.67
CA LYS A 138 13.95 13.04 25.27
C LYS A 138 14.20 13.69 23.91
N GLN A 139 13.16 13.98 23.12
CA GLN A 139 13.31 14.52 21.78
C GLN A 139 12.85 15.98 21.69
N LYS A 140 13.78 16.86 21.32
CA LYS A 140 13.52 18.27 21.02
C LYS A 140 12.96 18.50 19.61
N ARG A 141 12.77 17.43 18.83
CA ARG A 141 12.36 17.45 17.43
C ARG A 141 11.44 16.27 17.15
N LEU A 142 10.50 16.47 16.23
CA LEU A 142 9.65 15.39 15.75
C LEU A 142 10.46 14.30 15.02
N LEU A 143 9.94 13.08 15.09
CA LEU A 143 10.60 11.89 14.61
C LEU A 143 10.72 11.90 13.07
N ARG A 144 11.92 11.60 12.57
CA ARG A 144 12.18 11.38 11.14
C ARG A 144 11.68 9.99 10.72
N PRO A 145 11.28 9.78 9.45
CA PRO A 145 10.71 8.50 9.00
C PRO A 145 11.59 7.29 9.33
N GLY A 146 12.91 7.42 9.12
CA GLY A 146 13.87 6.33 9.40
C GLY A 146 13.89 5.85 10.85
N HIS A 147 13.43 6.66 11.81
CA HIS A 147 13.41 6.34 13.23
C HIS A 147 12.05 5.81 13.75
N MET A 148 11.00 5.81 12.92
CA MET A 148 9.66 5.32 13.28
C MET A 148 9.61 3.80 13.50
N ARG A 149 10.65 3.08 13.08
CA ARG A 149 10.78 1.62 13.19
C ARG A 149 11.42 1.14 14.50
N SER A 150 11.47 2.01 15.52
CA SER A 150 11.91 1.57 16.86
C SER A 150 10.86 0.65 17.49
N GLU A 151 11.29 -0.36 18.26
CA GLU A 151 10.38 -1.36 18.86
C GLU A 151 9.21 -0.73 19.62
N ASP A 152 9.47 0.37 20.30
CA ASP A 152 8.44 1.08 21.07
C ASP A 152 7.39 1.75 20.21
N CYS A 153 7.81 2.36 19.09
CA CYS A 153 6.87 2.90 18.11
C CYS A 153 6.05 1.76 17.49
N ILE A 154 6.70 0.63 17.16
CA ILE A 154 6.03 -0.54 16.58
C ILE A 154 4.94 -1.07 17.53
N ARG A 155 5.27 -1.30 18.81
CA ARG A 155 4.30 -1.77 19.82
C ARG A 155 3.14 -0.80 19.98
N ALA A 156 3.42 0.50 20.03
CA ALA A 156 2.38 1.52 20.16
C ALA A 156 1.46 1.57 18.93
N VAL A 157 2.04 1.49 17.74
CA VAL A 157 1.28 1.48 16.47
C VAL A 157 0.41 0.25 16.37
N GLN A 158 0.93 -0.95 16.66
CA GLN A 158 0.16 -2.19 16.62
C GLN A 158 -1.01 -2.14 17.61
N LYS A 159 -0.76 -1.72 18.85
CA LYS A 159 -1.82 -1.55 19.85
C LYS A 159 -2.91 -0.60 19.37
N ARG A 160 -2.53 0.58 18.84
CA ARG A 160 -3.52 1.53 18.32
C ARG A 160 -4.26 0.97 17.11
N HIS A 161 -3.57 0.26 16.22
CA HIS A 161 -4.22 -0.35 15.06
C HIS A 161 -5.26 -1.40 15.48
N ASP A 162 -4.94 -2.25 16.45
CA ASP A 162 -5.88 -3.23 16.99
C ASP A 162 -7.12 -2.54 17.59
N GLU A 163 -6.93 -1.43 18.33
CA GLU A 163 -8.03 -0.59 18.83
C GLU A 163 -8.90 -0.07 17.67
N GLU A 164 -8.31 0.48 16.61
CA GLU A 164 -9.02 1.01 15.45
C GLU A 164 -9.75 -0.08 14.64
N MET A 165 -9.18 -1.27 14.55
CA MET A 165 -9.78 -2.45 13.92
C MET A 165 -11.04 -2.93 14.67
N THR A 166 -11.09 -2.77 16.00
CA THR A 166 -12.32 -2.98 16.79
C THR A 166 -13.30 -1.81 16.69
N GLY A 167 -12.83 -0.65 16.22
CA GLY A 167 -13.62 0.56 16.02
C GLY A 167 -14.10 0.71 14.59
N ARG A 168 -13.68 1.82 13.96
CA ARG A 168 -14.21 2.32 12.69
C ARG A 168 -13.54 1.72 11.47
N VAL A 169 -12.25 1.40 11.55
CA VAL A 169 -11.38 1.14 10.37
C VAL A 169 -11.22 -0.36 10.16
N TRP A 170 -12.33 -1.08 10.04
CA TRP A 170 -12.29 -2.55 10.02
C TRP A 170 -12.33 -3.15 8.61
N LEU A 171 -12.59 -2.34 7.57
CA LEU A 171 -12.52 -2.71 6.16
C LEU A 171 -12.12 -1.50 5.30
N SER A 172 -11.69 -1.76 4.06
CA SER A 172 -11.53 -0.72 3.04
C SER A 172 -12.83 -0.41 2.33
N GLU A 173 -13.12 0.88 2.14
CA GLU A 173 -14.30 1.40 1.44
C GLU A 173 -14.07 1.59 -0.08
N LEU A 174 -12.88 1.25 -0.58
CA LEU A 174 -12.55 1.42 -2.00
C LEU A 174 -13.56 0.69 -2.90
N PRO A 175 -14.09 1.34 -3.95
CA PRO A 175 -14.95 0.70 -4.94
C PRO A 175 -14.34 -0.56 -5.58
N HIS A 176 -13.00 -0.63 -5.61
CA HIS A 176 -12.22 -1.76 -6.10
C HIS A 176 -12.58 -3.10 -5.44
N TYR A 177 -13.05 -3.10 -4.19
CA TYR A 177 -13.41 -4.32 -3.46
C TYR A 177 -14.89 -4.68 -3.57
N ARG A 178 -15.69 -3.85 -4.24
CA ARG A 178 -17.13 -4.10 -4.38
C ARG A 178 -17.43 -5.14 -5.46
N LEU A 179 -18.54 -5.86 -5.32
CA LEU A 179 -18.94 -6.96 -6.20
C LEU A 179 -19.03 -6.54 -7.67
N GLU A 180 -19.53 -5.33 -7.95
CA GLU A 180 -19.60 -4.78 -9.31
C GLU A 180 -18.22 -4.63 -10.01
N ASN A 181 -17.13 -4.59 -9.24
CA ASN A 181 -15.74 -4.47 -9.73
C ASN A 181 -14.92 -5.75 -9.51
N PHE A 182 -15.55 -6.82 -9.01
CA PHE A 182 -14.86 -8.05 -8.68
C PHE A 182 -14.35 -8.73 -9.95
N CYS A 183 -13.04 -8.90 -10.04
CA CYS A 183 -12.34 -9.53 -11.16
C CYS A 183 -11.46 -10.69 -10.68
N ALA A 184 -11.71 -11.20 -9.47
CA ALA A 184 -10.93 -12.27 -8.83
C ALA A 184 -9.44 -11.92 -8.66
N LEU A 185 -9.11 -10.65 -8.45
CA LEU A 185 -7.74 -10.27 -8.08
C LEU A 185 -7.40 -10.83 -6.70
N PRO A 186 -6.14 -11.26 -6.45
CA PRO A 186 -5.73 -11.75 -5.14
C PRO A 186 -6.03 -10.77 -3.99
N ASP A 187 -5.92 -9.47 -4.24
CA ASP A 187 -6.23 -8.44 -3.25
C ASP A 187 -7.73 -8.36 -2.91
N GLN A 188 -8.60 -8.60 -3.89
CA GLN A 188 -10.06 -8.64 -3.68
C GLN A 188 -10.47 -9.86 -2.87
N ILE A 189 -9.90 -11.03 -3.19
CA ILE A 189 -10.14 -12.26 -2.45
C ILE A 189 -9.64 -12.11 -1.00
N ALA A 190 -8.44 -11.55 -0.81
CA ALA A 190 -7.90 -11.28 0.52
C ALA A 190 -8.78 -10.30 1.33
N HIS A 191 -9.36 -9.30 0.69
CA HIS A 191 -10.29 -8.36 1.34
C HIS A 191 -11.59 -9.05 1.76
N GLN A 192 -12.18 -9.88 0.91
CA GLN A 192 -13.37 -10.68 1.26
C GLN A 192 -13.11 -11.56 2.49
N GLN A 193 -11.97 -12.25 2.53
CA GLN A 193 -11.57 -13.05 3.68
C GLN A 193 -11.39 -12.21 4.95
N HIS A 194 -10.73 -11.05 4.82
CA HIS A 194 -10.55 -10.10 5.91
C HIS A 194 -11.88 -9.60 6.47
N VAL A 195 -12.80 -9.19 5.60
CA VAL A 195 -14.16 -8.75 5.98
C VAL A 195 -14.87 -9.87 6.73
N ALA A 196 -14.90 -11.09 6.18
CA ALA A 196 -15.55 -12.23 6.82
C ALA A 196 -14.99 -12.54 8.23
N GLN A 197 -13.67 -12.46 8.40
CA GLN A 197 -13.03 -12.66 9.71
C GLN A 197 -13.34 -11.52 10.69
N THR A 198 -13.42 -10.29 10.20
CA THR A 198 -13.52 -9.09 11.05
C THR A 198 -14.98 -8.80 11.44
N VAL A 199 -15.96 -9.15 10.60
CA VAL A 199 -17.41 -9.08 10.92
C VAL A 199 -17.72 -9.78 12.24
N ARG A 200 -17.10 -10.95 12.50
CA ARG A 200 -17.30 -11.72 13.75
C ARG A 200 -16.89 -10.99 15.01
N LYS A 201 -15.95 -10.05 14.90
CA LYS A 201 -15.39 -9.29 16.02
C LYS A 201 -16.16 -7.99 16.27
N ARG A 202 -17.22 -7.71 15.49
CA ARG A 202 -18.02 -6.49 15.63
C ARG A 202 -18.98 -6.60 16.79
N SER A 203 -19.20 -5.47 17.46
CA SER A 203 -20.20 -5.35 18.55
C SER A 203 -21.61 -5.72 18.10
N ASN A 204 -21.97 -5.40 16.86
CA ASN A 204 -23.19 -5.89 16.21
C ASN A 204 -22.83 -6.65 14.92
N ALA A 205 -22.37 -7.89 15.10
CA ALA A 205 -21.91 -8.75 14.00
C ALA A 205 -22.99 -8.99 12.93
N ILE A 206 -24.26 -9.09 13.34
CA ILE A 206 -25.36 -9.39 12.41
C ILE A 206 -25.64 -8.18 11.50
N LEU A 207 -25.70 -6.97 12.07
CA LEU A 207 -25.85 -5.76 11.26
C LEU A 207 -24.62 -5.50 10.38
N ALA A 208 -23.42 -5.77 10.90
CA ALA A 208 -22.18 -5.64 10.12
C ALA A 208 -22.11 -6.63 8.96
N LEU A 209 -22.57 -7.87 9.15
CA LEU A 209 -22.64 -8.88 8.10
C LEU A 209 -23.59 -8.44 6.99
N GLY A 210 -24.83 -8.08 7.34
CA GLY A 210 -25.82 -7.62 6.35
C GLY A 210 -25.36 -6.35 5.62
N GLY A 211 -24.75 -5.40 6.34
CA GLY A 211 -24.15 -4.21 5.75
C GLY A 211 -23.00 -4.51 4.78
N ALA A 212 -22.13 -5.48 5.09
CA ALA A 212 -21.05 -5.89 4.19
C ALA A 212 -21.57 -6.56 2.91
N ILE A 213 -22.68 -7.30 3.00
CA ILE A 213 -23.31 -8.00 1.88
C ILE A 213 -24.10 -7.03 0.99
N ASP A 214 -25.11 -6.35 1.53
CA ASP A 214 -26.08 -5.62 0.71
C ASP A 214 -25.74 -4.12 0.60
N ALA A 215 -25.31 -3.48 1.69
CA ALA A 215 -25.08 -2.04 1.70
C ALA A 215 -23.74 -1.67 1.01
N LEU A 216 -22.65 -2.32 1.40
CA LEU A 216 -21.31 -2.08 0.88
C LEU A 216 -20.97 -2.97 -0.32
N ARG A 217 -21.66 -4.11 -0.47
CA ARG A 217 -21.42 -5.11 -1.54
C ARG A 217 -19.96 -5.51 -1.62
N VAL A 218 -19.33 -5.82 -0.49
CA VAL A 218 -17.92 -6.26 -0.43
C VAL A 218 -17.78 -7.74 -0.11
N LEU A 219 -18.85 -8.40 0.36
CA LEU A 219 -18.87 -9.83 0.67
C LEU A 219 -19.95 -10.53 -0.17
N PRO A 220 -19.60 -11.48 -1.05
CA PRO A 220 -20.58 -12.25 -1.80
C PRO A 220 -21.46 -13.11 -0.87
N VAL A 221 -22.74 -13.26 -1.22
CA VAL A 221 -23.71 -14.04 -0.45
C VAL A 221 -23.23 -15.48 -0.26
N HIS A 222 -22.85 -16.18 -1.33
CA HIS A 222 -22.41 -17.57 -1.24
C HIS A 222 -21.17 -17.77 -0.32
N ILE A 223 -20.22 -16.83 -0.33
CA ILE A 223 -19.06 -16.86 0.58
C ILE A 223 -19.51 -16.63 2.03
N ALA A 224 -20.45 -15.70 2.25
CA ALA A 224 -21.02 -15.49 3.58
C ALA A 224 -21.77 -16.74 4.06
N GLU A 225 -22.55 -17.40 3.20
CA GLU A 225 -23.32 -18.60 3.53
C GLU A 225 -22.40 -19.77 3.91
N GLU A 226 -21.30 -19.96 3.17
CA GLU A 226 -20.29 -20.98 3.49
C GLU A 226 -19.66 -20.76 4.88
N ILE A 227 -19.45 -19.49 5.26
CA ILE A 227 -18.72 -19.12 6.49
C ILE A 227 -19.65 -19.01 7.72
N PHE A 228 -20.90 -18.60 7.54
CA PHE A 228 -21.83 -18.25 8.62
C PHE A 228 -23.10 -19.10 8.65
N GLY A 229 -23.42 -19.81 7.56
CA GLY A 229 -24.68 -20.53 7.38
C GLY A 229 -25.80 -19.65 6.79
N GLU A 230 -26.62 -20.27 5.94
CA GLU A 230 -27.71 -19.61 5.18
C GLU A 230 -28.71 -18.87 6.08
N GLU A 231 -29.13 -19.48 7.19
CA GLU A 231 -30.08 -18.87 8.14
C GLU A 231 -29.51 -17.58 8.76
N HIS A 232 -28.23 -17.60 9.16
CA HIS A 232 -27.56 -16.43 9.74
C HIS A 232 -27.41 -15.31 8.72
N VAL A 233 -27.08 -15.65 7.47
CA VAL A 233 -26.96 -14.67 6.38
C VAL A 233 -28.32 -14.06 6.08
N THR A 234 -29.38 -14.85 6.00
CA THR A 234 -30.75 -14.37 5.79
C THR A 234 -31.15 -13.36 6.87
N MET A 235 -31.01 -13.72 8.15
CA MET A 235 -31.30 -12.82 9.27
C MET A 235 -30.46 -11.53 9.22
N ALA A 236 -29.19 -11.62 8.84
CA ALA A 236 -28.30 -10.47 8.73
C ALA A 236 -28.76 -9.48 7.66
N ARG A 237 -29.13 -9.98 6.48
CA ARG A 237 -29.64 -9.17 5.37
C ARG A 237 -30.97 -8.51 5.72
N GLU A 238 -31.89 -9.23 6.35
CA GLU A 238 -33.16 -8.66 6.83
C GLU A 238 -32.94 -7.53 7.83
N ARG A 239 -32.05 -7.73 8.82
CA ARG A 239 -31.71 -6.70 9.82
C ARG A 239 -30.94 -5.52 9.24
N ALA A 240 -30.29 -5.66 8.09
CA ALA A 240 -29.59 -4.57 7.43
C ALA A 240 -30.44 -3.90 6.33
N SER A 241 -31.69 -4.30 6.13
CA SER A 241 -32.57 -3.79 5.05
C SER A 241 -32.78 -2.27 5.08
N PHE A 242 -32.68 -1.65 6.25
CA PHE A 242 -32.80 -0.19 6.42
C PHE A 242 -31.47 0.55 6.27
N VAL A 243 -30.35 -0.15 6.11
CA VAL A 243 -29.03 0.47 5.94
C VAL A 243 -28.93 1.06 4.54
N THR A 244 -28.55 2.33 4.44
CA THR A 244 -28.34 3.02 3.17
C THR A 244 -27.33 2.28 2.31
N THR A 245 -27.73 1.92 1.10
CA THR A 245 -26.86 1.24 0.13
C THR A 245 -25.85 2.23 -0.45
N ALA A 246 -24.60 1.80 -0.55
CA ALA A 246 -23.57 2.58 -1.23
C ALA A 246 -23.91 2.69 -2.72
N ARG A 247 -23.57 3.85 -3.32
CA ARG A 247 -23.68 4.05 -4.76
C ARG A 247 -22.91 2.98 -5.52
N VAL A 248 -23.46 2.53 -6.65
CA VAL A 248 -22.73 1.66 -7.59
C VAL A 248 -21.69 2.52 -8.31
N ASP A 249 -20.42 2.21 -8.09
CA ASP A 249 -19.28 2.93 -8.64
C ASP A 249 -18.42 1.97 -9.46
N LEU A 250 -18.56 2.01 -10.79
CA LEU A 250 -17.74 1.18 -11.68
C LEU A 250 -16.33 1.78 -11.81
N VAL A 251 -15.34 0.95 -11.51
CA VAL A 251 -13.92 1.31 -11.60
C VAL A 251 -13.40 0.96 -13.00
N PRO A 252 -12.69 1.87 -13.68
CA PRO A 252 -12.02 1.56 -14.94
C PRO A 252 -10.98 0.44 -14.76
N ASP A 253 -10.81 -0.41 -15.78
CA ASP A 253 -9.85 -1.53 -15.75
C ASP A 253 -8.42 -1.08 -15.39
N ALA A 254 -8.00 0.08 -15.89
CA ALA A 254 -6.69 0.66 -15.62
C ALA A 254 -6.45 1.03 -14.14
N GLN A 255 -7.51 1.18 -13.34
CA GLN A 255 -7.43 1.43 -11.90
C GLN A 255 -7.48 0.12 -11.08
N LEU A 256 -7.92 -1.00 -11.67
CA LEU A 256 -7.90 -2.33 -11.06
C LEU A 256 -6.51 -2.99 -11.13
N VAL A 257 -5.45 -2.19 -11.20
CA VAL A 257 -4.07 -2.66 -11.33
C VAL A 257 -3.40 -2.77 -9.96
N PRO A 258 -3.03 -3.98 -9.49
CA PRO A 258 -2.41 -4.17 -8.18
C PRO A 258 -1.08 -3.43 -8.04
N ALA A 259 -0.69 -3.12 -6.80
CA ALA A 259 0.56 -2.46 -6.45
C ALA A 259 1.80 -3.18 -7.01
N CYS A 260 1.75 -4.51 -7.12
CA CYS A 260 2.86 -5.33 -7.59
C CYS A 260 3.01 -5.40 -9.12
N PHE A 261 2.07 -4.84 -9.87
CA PHE A 261 2.01 -4.95 -11.33
C PHE A 261 3.19 -4.23 -12.02
N GLY A 262 3.83 -4.90 -12.98
CA GLY A 262 4.80 -4.29 -13.89
C GLY A 262 6.13 -3.87 -13.26
N LEU A 263 6.45 -4.34 -12.04
CA LEU A 263 7.70 -4.00 -11.36
C LEU A 263 8.93 -4.62 -12.07
N PRO A 264 10.09 -3.93 -12.12
CA PRO A 264 11.30 -4.35 -12.84
C PRO A 264 12.10 -5.37 -12.02
N ALA A 265 11.48 -6.51 -11.73
CA ALA A 265 12.09 -7.64 -11.04
C ALA A 265 11.57 -8.97 -11.59
N PRO A 266 12.35 -10.06 -11.50
CA PRO A 266 11.94 -11.39 -11.96
C PRO A 266 10.58 -11.79 -11.39
N LEU A 267 9.61 -12.11 -12.25
CA LEU A 267 8.26 -12.56 -11.91
C LEU A 267 8.14 -14.06 -12.09
N ASP A 268 7.75 -14.76 -11.04
CA ASP A 268 7.35 -16.16 -11.13
C ASP A 268 5.82 -16.21 -11.23
N THR A 269 5.32 -16.46 -12.44
CA THR A 269 3.88 -16.57 -12.71
C THR A 269 3.27 -17.86 -12.17
N ASN A 270 4.09 -18.85 -11.80
CA ASN A 270 3.63 -20.13 -11.25
C ASN A 270 3.54 -20.08 -9.72
N ALA A 271 4.13 -19.08 -9.07
CA ALA A 271 4.08 -18.90 -7.62
C ALA A 271 2.84 -18.14 -7.16
N GLU A 272 2.37 -18.42 -5.95
CA GLU A 272 1.27 -17.70 -5.30
C GLU A 272 1.68 -16.25 -4.93
N PRO A 273 0.89 -15.22 -5.28
CA PRO A 273 -0.49 -15.30 -5.75
C PRO A 273 -0.63 -15.15 -7.27
N CYS A 274 0.50 -15.13 -8.00
CA CYS A 274 0.53 -14.80 -9.43
C CYS A 274 -0.14 -15.88 -10.27
N CYS A 275 -0.04 -17.16 -9.89
CA CYS A 275 -0.68 -18.26 -10.61
C CYS A 275 -2.21 -18.18 -10.64
N ARG A 276 -2.83 -17.42 -9.74
CA ARG A 276 -4.27 -17.18 -9.69
C ARG A 276 -4.67 -15.77 -10.14
N CYS A 277 -3.69 -14.94 -10.50
CA CYS A 277 -3.94 -13.55 -10.82
C CYS A 277 -4.41 -13.43 -12.29
N PRO A 278 -5.59 -12.86 -12.56
CA PRO A 278 -6.08 -12.66 -13.94
C PRO A 278 -5.17 -11.76 -14.77
N LEU A 279 -4.33 -10.94 -14.12
CA LEU A 279 -3.38 -10.05 -14.76
C LEU A 279 -1.98 -10.64 -14.95
N ALA A 280 -1.72 -11.90 -14.59
CA ALA A 280 -0.37 -12.47 -14.57
C ALA A 280 0.36 -12.35 -15.93
N SER A 281 -0.32 -12.68 -17.03
CA SER A 281 0.26 -12.59 -18.38
C SER A 281 0.55 -11.14 -18.80
N GLN A 282 -0.37 -10.21 -18.55
CA GLN A 282 -0.15 -8.78 -18.84
C GLN A 282 0.95 -8.20 -17.95
N CYS A 283 1.01 -8.62 -16.68
CA CYS A 283 2.01 -8.22 -15.70
C CYS A 283 3.42 -8.67 -16.10
N GLN A 284 3.56 -9.90 -16.60
CA GLN A 284 4.85 -10.40 -17.09
C GLN A 284 5.40 -9.51 -18.22
N LYS A 285 4.58 -9.25 -19.24
CA LYS A 285 4.96 -8.37 -20.37
C LYS A 285 5.31 -6.96 -19.89
N ALA A 286 4.50 -6.40 -18.98
CA ALA A 286 4.76 -5.10 -18.40
C ALA A 286 6.07 -5.07 -17.59
N SER A 287 6.34 -6.10 -16.79
CA SER A 287 7.58 -6.21 -16.01
C SER A 287 8.82 -6.31 -16.90
N GLU A 288 8.77 -7.09 -17.98
CA GLU A 288 9.84 -7.21 -18.97
C GLU A 288 10.11 -5.88 -19.67
N ARG A 289 9.05 -5.17 -20.10
CA ARG A 289 9.15 -3.84 -20.70
C ARG A 289 9.74 -2.82 -19.72
N THR A 290 9.20 -2.71 -18.51
CA THR A 290 9.73 -1.78 -17.49
C THR A 290 11.20 -2.05 -17.19
N LEU A 291 11.62 -3.32 -17.14
CA LEU A 291 13.03 -3.68 -16.94
C LEU A 291 13.89 -3.25 -18.13
N ALA A 292 13.41 -3.45 -19.36
CA ALA A 292 14.09 -2.97 -20.56
C ALA A 292 14.24 -1.44 -20.55
N ASP A 293 13.21 -0.71 -20.12
CA ASP A 293 13.23 0.75 -20.00
C ASP A 293 14.19 1.23 -18.89
N VAL A 294 14.31 0.49 -17.78
CA VAL A 294 15.33 0.75 -16.75
C VAL A 294 16.74 0.60 -17.34
N VAL A 295 16.99 -0.46 -18.10
CA VAL A 295 18.30 -0.69 -18.74
C VAL A 295 18.58 0.37 -19.78
N ALA A 296 17.61 0.71 -20.63
CA ALA A 296 17.75 1.73 -21.66
C ALA A 296 18.05 3.11 -21.05
N ARG A 297 17.39 3.47 -19.94
CA ARG A 297 17.58 4.77 -19.30
C ARG A 297 18.87 4.88 -18.48
N HIS A 298 19.25 3.82 -17.77
CA HIS A 298 20.32 3.89 -16.77
C HIS A 298 21.56 3.06 -17.11
N GLY A 299 21.53 2.29 -18.21
CA GLY A 299 22.63 1.44 -18.68
C GLY A 299 22.90 0.21 -17.81
N SER A 300 22.01 -0.12 -16.85
CA SER A 300 22.18 -1.24 -15.92
C SER A 300 20.84 -1.74 -15.41
N VAL A 301 20.72 -3.06 -15.22
CA VAL A 301 19.60 -3.69 -14.49
C VAL A 301 19.56 -3.32 -13.01
N ASP A 302 20.69 -2.85 -12.46
CA ASP A 302 20.82 -2.32 -11.10
C ASP A 302 21.55 -0.96 -11.15
N PRO A 303 20.82 0.14 -11.41
CA PRO A 303 21.39 1.48 -11.50
C PRO A 303 22.05 1.93 -10.20
N ARG A 304 21.47 1.56 -9.05
CA ARG A 304 21.99 1.94 -7.74
C ARG A 304 23.34 1.31 -7.45
N ARG A 305 23.51 0.01 -7.72
CA ARG A 305 24.81 -0.65 -7.56
C ARG A 305 25.85 -0.15 -8.56
N ALA A 306 25.45 0.16 -9.79
CA ALA A 306 26.34 0.77 -10.78
C ALA A 306 26.89 2.12 -10.27
N HIS A 307 26.01 2.97 -9.75
CA HIS A 307 26.37 4.26 -9.15
C HIS A 307 27.30 4.12 -7.93
N VAL A 308 27.03 3.18 -7.02
CA VAL A 308 27.91 2.93 -5.86
C VAL A 308 29.30 2.49 -6.31
N ARG A 309 29.39 1.63 -7.33
CA ARG A 309 30.69 1.21 -7.91
C ARG A 309 31.44 2.38 -8.53
N GLU A 310 30.74 3.27 -9.21
CA GLU A 310 31.31 4.47 -9.81
C GLU A 310 31.91 5.41 -8.76
N LEU A 311 31.15 5.76 -7.71
CA LEU A 311 31.64 6.57 -6.59
C LEU A 311 32.84 5.92 -5.89
N GLY A 312 32.81 4.58 -5.75
CA GLY A 312 33.94 3.81 -5.23
C GLY A 312 35.20 3.95 -6.08
N ARG A 313 35.08 3.81 -7.40
CA ARG A 313 36.19 4.00 -8.34
C ARG A 313 36.76 5.42 -8.27
N GLU A 314 35.89 6.43 -8.24
CA GLU A 314 36.29 7.82 -8.15
C GLU A 314 37.02 8.13 -6.84
N ARG A 315 36.52 7.62 -5.70
CA ARG A 315 37.19 7.76 -4.41
C ARG A 315 38.58 7.14 -4.42
N VAL A 316 38.74 5.94 -4.98
CA VAL A 316 40.04 5.27 -5.11
C VAL A 316 40.97 6.05 -6.04
N ARG A 317 40.47 6.58 -7.16
CA ARG A 317 41.24 7.44 -8.07
C ARG A 317 41.77 8.68 -7.36
N ARG A 318 40.90 9.44 -6.69
CA ARG A 318 41.29 10.65 -5.93
C ARG A 318 42.33 10.34 -4.83
N LEU A 319 42.20 9.20 -4.16
CA LEU A 319 43.18 8.75 -3.17
C LEU A 319 44.55 8.46 -3.81
N ARG A 320 44.57 7.79 -4.97
CA ARG A 320 45.81 7.50 -5.72
C ARG A 320 46.48 8.77 -6.24
N GLU A 321 45.70 9.73 -6.72
CA GLU A 321 46.22 11.04 -7.17
C GLU A 321 46.85 11.80 -6.00
N ARG A 322 46.20 11.87 -4.83
CA ARG A 322 46.78 12.51 -3.63
C ARG A 322 48.07 11.87 -3.18
N ARG A 323 48.18 10.53 -3.24
CA ARG A 323 49.40 9.79 -2.88
C ARG A 323 50.55 9.98 -3.88
N ARG A 324 50.27 10.39 -5.12
CA ARG A 324 51.31 10.68 -6.12
C ARG A 324 51.84 12.11 -6.01
N LEU A 325 51.06 13.01 -5.43
CA LEU A 325 51.40 14.43 -5.26
C LEU A 325 52.05 14.74 -3.90
N ALA A 326 52.15 13.74 -3.01
CA ALA A 326 52.79 13.81 -1.70
C ALA A 326 54.12 13.06 -1.75
#